data_AF-A0AAD6A4P9-F1
#
_entry.id   AF-A0AAD6A4P9-F1
#
_cell.length_a   1.000
_cell.length_b   1.000
_cell.length_c   1.000
_cell.angle_alpha   90.00
_cell.angle_beta   90.00
_cell.angle_gamma   90.00
#
_symmetry.space_group_name_H-M   'P 1'
#
loop_
_entity.id
_entity.type
_entity.pdbx_description
1 polymer ?
#
loop_
_entity_poly.entity_id
_entity_poly.type
_entity_poly.pdbx_seq_one_letter_code
_entity_poly.pdbx_strand_id
1 'polypeptide(L)'
;MFRRGERRGPDRRRRTGRTVASRPVTLKVSVLKKDKDIYSSPMDIAVTCTVVVPFHLDPAQFLQALREKVPNVPPEFDLCRMVGQQRRFVALTSLCLREIRPGNALGRSNLYIRPKGAAPPQSEPVSHPQPLPGPSRVVPQVQPTSQPIPTSQPIPTSQPIPTSQPIPTSQPTSTSQPIPIRQPLRTTQTLPTSQAFSRTGFDPENKIDVIFVDTEGVGEGAVDEGGPTREFCTLLMRQLQHHSIFEGPEESRTLALDSVALQKGLHRVVAKMLVICLVQGSVSPHFLSERLYRQICGLQPLPACIDDIFDPALRAKLKKIADATTLEGAREAVEEATEELSLLGSLQFVGNTTQRDELLAAALHHYVDGRKVEALQQFCEGLKIVGALDILKAHPTILKSVFLQDQKPLLASEMVELFKTGRVSGPGSNRRRMEARTIGYWRDWLLQVEGKKLPN
;
A
#
# COMPACT_ATOMS: atom_id res chain seq x y z
N MET A 1 -42.05 -39.15 -19.00
CA MET A 1 -42.66 -38.59 -20.24
C MET A 1 -42.63 -37.07 -20.20
N PHE A 2 -42.91 -36.39 -21.32
CA PHE A 2 -42.65 -34.97 -21.54
C PHE A 2 -43.81 -34.04 -21.16
N ARG A 3 -43.48 -32.78 -20.83
CA ARG A 3 -44.02 -31.62 -21.56
C ARG A 3 -43.02 -30.45 -21.51
N ARG A 4 -42.62 -29.92 -22.67
CA ARG A 4 -41.94 -28.63 -22.77
C ARG A 4 -42.97 -27.52 -22.57
N GLY A 5 -42.64 -26.50 -21.78
CA GLY A 5 -43.40 -25.26 -21.70
C GLY A 5 -42.54 -24.10 -22.19
N GLU A 6 -42.87 -23.54 -23.35
CA GLU A 6 -42.21 -22.33 -23.83
C GLU A 6 -42.53 -21.14 -22.92
N ARG A 7 -41.52 -20.42 -22.45
CA ARG A 7 -41.70 -19.07 -21.91
C ARG A 7 -40.71 -18.14 -22.59
N ARG A 8 -41.25 -17.21 -23.38
CA ARG A 8 -40.48 -16.15 -24.04
C ARG A 8 -39.80 -15.30 -22.97
N GLY A 9 -38.50 -15.06 -23.11
CA GLY A 9 -37.80 -14.11 -22.25
C GLY A 9 -38.37 -12.70 -22.42
N PRO A 10 -38.39 -11.86 -21.36
CA PRO A 10 -38.89 -10.50 -21.46
C PRO A 10 -38.04 -9.68 -22.46
N ASP A 11 -38.73 -8.93 -23.30
CA ASP A 11 -38.13 -8.20 -24.42
C ASP A 11 -37.07 -7.19 -23.94
N ARG A 12 -35.91 -7.17 -24.62
CA ARG A 12 -34.79 -6.27 -24.30
C ARG A 12 -35.09 -4.86 -24.81
N ARG A 13 -35.96 -4.14 -24.10
CA ARG A 13 -36.13 -2.68 -24.26
C ARG A 13 -34.76 -2.01 -24.33
N ARG A 14 -34.42 -1.45 -25.50
CA ARG A 14 -33.22 -0.61 -25.66
C ARG A 14 -33.26 0.48 -24.60
N ARG A 15 -32.29 0.49 -23.68
CA ARG A 15 -32.10 1.64 -22.78
C ARG A 15 -31.75 2.84 -23.66
N THR A 16 -32.68 3.78 -23.78
CA THR A 16 -32.45 5.10 -24.35
C THR A 16 -31.32 5.80 -23.61
N GLY A 17 -30.63 6.70 -24.31
CA GLY A 17 -29.36 7.27 -23.84
C GLY A 17 -29.47 7.91 -22.46
N ARG A 18 -28.83 7.29 -21.46
CA ARG A 18 -28.65 7.91 -20.14
C ARG A 18 -27.64 9.04 -20.32
N THR A 19 -28.11 10.28 -20.29
CA THR A 19 -27.26 11.47 -20.35
C THR A 19 -26.15 11.36 -19.31
N VAL A 20 -24.90 11.49 -19.77
CA VAL A 20 -23.73 11.40 -18.90
C VAL A 20 -23.67 12.69 -18.08
N ALA A 21 -24.25 12.66 -16.88
CA ALA A 21 -24.01 13.67 -15.86
C ALA A 21 -22.48 13.80 -15.69
N SER A 22 -21.93 14.94 -16.09
CA SER A 22 -20.49 15.10 -16.21
C SER A 22 -19.88 15.16 -14.81
N ARG A 23 -19.03 14.17 -14.50
CA ARG A 23 -18.36 14.09 -13.21
C ARG A 23 -17.51 15.36 -13.00
N PRO A 24 -17.50 15.95 -11.79
CA PRO A 24 -16.69 17.12 -11.52
C PRO A 24 -15.19 16.80 -11.70
N VAL A 25 -14.42 17.82 -12.05
CA VAL A 25 -12.96 17.73 -12.19
C VAL A 25 -12.32 18.05 -10.84
N THR A 26 -11.45 17.16 -10.40
CA THR A 26 -10.57 17.35 -9.25
C THR A 26 -9.21 17.84 -9.75
N LEU A 27 -8.76 18.99 -9.25
CA LEU A 27 -7.47 19.60 -9.56
C LEU A 27 -6.64 19.75 -8.28
N LYS A 28 -5.41 19.25 -8.27
CA LYS A 28 -4.42 19.63 -7.25
C LYS A 28 -3.79 20.95 -7.68
N VAL A 29 -3.98 22.01 -6.88
CA VAL A 29 -3.58 23.38 -7.22
C VAL A 29 -2.52 23.87 -6.23
N SER A 30 -1.42 24.42 -6.75
CA SER A 30 -0.27 24.91 -5.97
C SER A 30 0.00 26.39 -6.27
N VAL A 31 -0.06 27.26 -5.27
CA VAL A 31 0.26 28.69 -5.40
C VAL A 31 1.75 28.91 -5.16
N LEU A 32 2.43 29.68 -6.00
CA LEU A 32 3.84 30.05 -5.81
C LEU A 32 3.99 31.33 -4.96
N LYS A 33 4.99 31.39 -4.09
CA LYS A 33 5.26 32.56 -3.22
C LYS A 33 5.79 33.79 -3.97
N LYS A 34 6.36 33.60 -5.17
CA LYS A 34 6.98 34.63 -6.02
C LYS A 34 6.79 34.24 -7.48
N ASP A 35 6.85 35.22 -8.38
CA ASP A 35 7.01 34.96 -9.80
C ASP A 35 8.33 34.23 -10.04
N LYS A 36 8.27 33.08 -10.71
CA LYS A 36 9.39 32.15 -10.95
C LYS A 36 9.09 31.27 -12.17
N ASP A 37 10.12 31.07 -13.00
CA ASP A 37 10.10 30.14 -14.12
C ASP A 37 10.52 28.70 -13.76
N ILE A 38 11.25 28.50 -12.66
CA ILE A 38 11.85 27.19 -12.30
C ILE A 38 11.53 26.83 -10.85
N TYR A 39 11.02 25.61 -10.65
CA TYR A 39 10.79 25.02 -9.33
C TYR A 39 12.12 24.59 -8.70
N SER A 40 12.50 25.25 -7.60
CA SER A 40 13.75 24.98 -6.88
C SER A 40 13.53 24.03 -5.71
N SER A 41 12.48 24.26 -4.90
CA SER A 41 12.18 23.47 -3.70
C SER A 41 10.71 23.60 -3.26
N PRO A 42 10.21 22.74 -2.35
CA PRO A 42 8.87 22.92 -1.74
C PRO A 42 8.66 24.29 -1.08
N MET A 43 9.74 24.95 -0.63
CA MET A 43 9.66 26.28 -0.02
C MET A 43 9.22 27.38 -1.00
N ASP A 44 9.26 27.14 -2.32
CA ASP A 44 8.73 28.05 -3.33
C ASP A 44 7.18 28.10 -3.36
N ILE A 45 6.52 27.09 -2.81
CA ILE A 45 5.06 26.97 -2.79
C ILE A 45 4.50 27.65 -1.53
N ALA A 46 3.48 28.50 -1.69
CA ALA A 46 2.76 29.16 -0.60
C ALA A 46 1.74 28.22 0.05
N VAL A 47 0.97 27.52 -0.77
CA VAL A 47 -0.03 26.53 -0.37
C VAL A 47 -0.24 25.52 -1.50
N THR A 48 -0.69 24.31 -1.18
CA THR A 48 -1.27 23.38 -2.15
C THR A 48 -2.56 22.81 -1.59
N CYS A 49 -3.62 22.83 -2.38
CA CYS A 49 -4.94 22.29 -2.02
C CYS A 49 -5.54 21.49 -3.18
N THR A 50 -6.67 20.85 -2.91
CA THR A 50 -7.45 20.11 -3.90
C THR A 50 -8.76 20.86 -4.17
N VAL A 51 -8.95 21.28 -5.41
CA VAL A 51 -10.14 22.02 -5.87
C VAL A 51 -11.04 21.09 -6.68
N VAL A 52 -12.33 21.07 -6.34
CA VAL A 52 -13.36 20.34 -7.10
C VAL A 52 -14.31 21.33 -7.78
N VAL A 53 -14.43 21.21 -9.10
CA VAL A 53 -15.23 22.09 -9.97
C VAL A 53 -16.09 21.30 -10.97
N PRO A 54 -17.30 21.76 -11.35
CA PRO A 54 -18.09 21.14 -12.41
C PRO A 54 -17.34 21.12 -13.75
N PHE A 55 -17.42 20.02 -14.51
CA PHE A 55 -16.73 19.86 -15.81
C PHE A 55 -17.23 20.81 -16.94
N HIS A 56 -18.24 21.63 -16.66
CA HIS A 56 -18.86 22.55 -17.63
C HIS A 56 -18.66 24.03 -17.31
N LEU A 57 -17.80 24.39 -16.33
CA LEU A 57 -17.43 25.78 -16.13
C LEU A 57 -16.74 26.36 -17.37
N ASP A 58 -17.13 27.58 -17.75
CA ASP A 58 -16.38 28.40 -18.69
C ASP A 58 -15.08 28.96 -18.05
N PRO A 59 -14.15 29.56 -18.81
CA PRO A 59 -12.90 30.10 -18.27
C PRO A 59 -13.07 31.15 -17.15
N ALA A 60 -14.09 32.00 -17.20
CA ALA A 60 -14.30 33.04 -16.21
C ALA A 60 -14.86 32.43 -14.91
N GLN A 61 -15.86 31.56 -15.02
CA GLN A 61 -16.39 30.77 -13.90
C GLN A 61 -15.30 29.90 -13.26
N PHE A 62 -14.41 29.32 -14.06
CA PHE A 62 -13.30 28.51 -13.56
C PHE A 62 -12.26 29.36 -12.80
N LEU A 63 -11.86 30.52 -13.32
CA LEU A 63 -10.98 31.45 -12.61
C LEU A 63 -11.61 31.96 -11.31
N GLN A 64 -12.91 32.25 -11.31
CA GLN A 64 -13.65 32.66 -10.11
C GLN A 64 -13.69 31.53 -9.06
N ALA A 65 -14.00 30.29 -9.47
CA ALA A 65 -13.98 29.13 -8.59
C ALA A 65 -12.57 28.82 -8.03
N LEU A 66 -11.50 29.20 -8.73
CA LEU A 66 -10.14 29.14 -8.18
C LEU A 66 -9.91 30.25 -7.12
N ARG A 67 -10.35 31.49 -7.36
CA ARG A 67 -10.26 32.58 -6.37
C ARG A 67 -11.04 32.29 -5.09
N GLU A 68 -12.18 31.60 -5.20
CA GLU A 68 -13.03 31.22 -4.06
C GLU A 68 -12.48 30.02 -3.27
N LYS A 69 -11.91 29.02 -3.95
CA LYS A 69 -11.55 27.72 -3.34
C LYS A 69 -10.06 27.51 -3.08
N VAL A 70 -9.19 28.40 -3.55
CA VAL A 70 -7.75 28.36 -3.27
C VAL A 70 -7.40 29.53 -2.36
N PRO A 71 -6.83 29.29 -1.16
CA PRO A 71 -6.42 30.39 -0.29
C PRO A 71 -5.20 31.13 -0.86
N ASN A 72 -5.10 32.42 -0.59
CA ASN A 72 -3.98 33.29 -0.95
C ASN A 72 -3.67 33.37 -2.46
N VAL A 73 -4.69 33.33 -3.32
CA VAL A 73 -4.54 33.58 -4.77
C VAL A 73 -4.14 35.04 -5.02
N PRO A 74 -3.08 35.30 -5.81
CA PRO A 74 -2.67 36.67 -6.19
C PRO A 74 -3.76 37.46 -6.93
N PRO A 75 -3.70 38.81 -6.93
CA PRO A 75 -4.59 39.62 -7.76
C PRO A 75 -4.39 39.28 -9.25
N GLU A 76 -3.15 39.23 -9.73
CA GLU A 76 -2.77 38.79 -11.06
C GLU A 76 -1.89 37.53 -11.03
N PHE A 77 -2.21 36.56 -11.87
CA PHE A 77 -1.47 35.30 -11.98
C PHE A 77 -1.53 34.70 -13.38
N ASP A 78 -0.56 33.83 -13.69
CA ASP A 78 -0.67 32.83 -14.76
C ASP A 78 -1.09 31.47 -14.18
N LEU A 79 -1.85 30.70 -14.96
CA LEU A 79 -2.03 29.27 -14.74
C LEU A 79 -0.95 28.51 -15.50
N CYS A 80 -0.19 27.68 -14.79
CA CYS A 80 0.98 26.97 -15.29
C CYS A 80 0.92 25.46 -15.02
N ARG A 81 1.71 24.69 -15.78
CA ARG A 81 2.08 23.29 -15.47
C ARG A 81 3.59 23.20 -15.25
N MET A 82 4.07 22.16 -14.57
CA MET A 82 5.51 21.86 -14.49
C MET A 82 5.92 20.85 -15.57
N VAL A 83 7.07 21.04 -16.21
CA VAL A 83 7.69 20.08 -17.13
C VAL A 83 8.82 19.33 -16.42
N GLY A 84 8.59 18.05 -16.11
CA GLY A 84 9.40 17.28 -15.14
C GLY A 84 10.90 17.20 -15.43
N GLN A 85 11.31 17.06 -16.70
CA GLN A 85 12.74 16.98 -17.08
C GLN A 85 13.53 18.26 -16.83
N GLN A 86 12.87 19.42 -16.79
CA GLN A 86 13.52 20.73 -16.63
C GLN A 86 13.10 21.48 -15.35
N ARG A 87 12.14 20.93 -14.59
CA ARG A 87 11.47 21.58 -13.44
C ARG A 87 10.91 22.97 -13.76
N ARG A 88 10.69 23.27 -15.04
CA ARG A 88 10.25 24.58 -15.53
C ARG A 88 8.73 24.69 -15.48
N PHE A 89 8.23 25.84 -15.05
CA PHE A 89 6.83 26.23 -15.19
C PHE A 89 6.57 26.72 -16.62
N VAL A 90 5.48 26.23 -17.22
CA VAL A 90 5.02 26.62 -18.55
C VAL A 90 3.57 27.06 -18.43
N ALA A 91 3.28 28.29 -18.85
CA ALA A 91 1.93 28.83 -18.87
C ALA A 91 1.00 28.01 -19.77
N LEU A 92 -0.27 27.90 -19.37
CA LEU A 92 -1.30 27.18 -20.12
C LEU A 92 -1.91 28.12 -21.15
N THR A 93 -1.85 27.73 -22.42
CA THR A 93 -2.33 28.51 -23.57
C THR A 93 -3.86 28.53 -23.72
N SER A 94 -4.57 27.73 -22.92
CA SER A 94 -6.02 27.63 -22.89
C SER A 94 -6.48 27.51 -21.45
N LEU A 95 -7.57 28.22 -21.14
CA LEU A 95 -8.21 28.22 -19.81
C LEU A 95 -9.45 27.31 -19.76
N CYS A 96 -9.70 26.51 -20.81
CA CYS A 96 -10.83 25.58 -20.86
C CYS A 96 -10.58 24.37 -19.94
N LEU A 97 -11.50 24.10 -19.00
CA LEU A 97 -11.41 22.98 -18.06
C LEU A 97 -11.44 21.59 -18.73
N ARG A 98 -11.85 21.50 -19.99
CA ARG A 98 -11.75 20.28 -20.82
C ARG A 98 -10.30 19.96 -21.22
N GLU A 99 -9.45 20.99 -21.25
CA GLU A 99 -8.04 20.94 -21.61
C GLU A 99 -7.15 20.99 -20.35
N ILE A 100 -7.42 21.92 -19.42
CA ILE A 100 -6.83 21.95 -18.08
C ILE A 100 -7.45 20.83 -17.21
N ARG A 101 -7.00 19.59 -17.42
CA ARG A 101 -7.30 18.47 -16.52
C ARG A 101 -6.14 17.45 -16.46
N PRO A 102 -6.04 16.66 -15.39
CA PRO A 102 -5.09 15.56 -15.29
C PRO A 102 -5.22 14.61 -16.49
N GLY A 103 -4.10 14.12 -17.01
CA GLY A 103 -4.04 13.31 -18.22
C GLY A 103 -4.21 14.07 -19.54
N ASN A 104 -4.55 15.37 -19.52
CA ASN A 104 -4.52 16.24 -20.70
C ASN A 104 -3.42 17.31 -20.55
N ALA A 105 -3.71 18.62 -20.64
CA ALA A 105 -2.67 19.66 -20.63
C ALA A 105 -1.80 19.66 -19.36
N LEU A 106 -2.33 19.20 -18.22
CA LEU A 106 -1.55 19.03 -16.99
C LEU A 106 -0.70 17.75 -16.96
N GLY A 107 -1.04 16.72 -17.73
CA GLY A 107 -0.39 15.41 -17.68
C GLY A 107 -0.44 14.81 -16.27
N ARG A 108 0.74 14.66 -15.64
CA ARG A 108 0.91 14.24 -14.21
C ARG A 108 1.24 15.41 -13.26
N SER A 109 1.22 16.65 -13.73
CA SER A 109 1.52 17.86 -12.94
C SER A 109 0.32 18.34 -12.12
N ASN A 110 0.58 19.00 -10.99
CA ASN A 110 -0.39 19.93 -10.40
C ASN A 110 -0.68 21.08 -11.38
N LEU A 111 -1.81 21.76 -11.18
CA LEU A 111 -2.01 23.12 -11.69
C LEU A 111 -1.24 24.09 -10.79
N TYR A 112 -0.46 25.00 -11.38
CA TYR A 112 0.30 26.01 -10.63
C TYR A 112 -0.29 27.40 -10.85
N ILE A 113 -0.48 28.15 -9.78
CA ILE A 113 -0.82 29.57 -9.79
C ILE A 113 0.47 30.34 -9.56
N ARG A 114 0.98 30.99 -10.60
CA ARG A 114 2.19 31.82 -10.56
C ARG A 114 1.78 33.29 -10.45
N PRO A 115 2.12 34.03 -9.38
CA PRO A 115 1.89 35.47 -9.31
C PRO A 115 2.58 36.15 -10.50
N LYS A 116 1.94 37.14 -11.13
CA LYS A 116 2.65 38.06 -12.02
C LYS A 116 3.41 39.07 -11.16
N GLY A 117 4.65 39.37 -11.53
CA GLY A 117 5.43 40.41 -10.85
C GLY A 117 4.70 41.75 -10.89
N ALA A 118 4.28 42.24 -9.72
CA ALA A 118 3.68 43.57 -9.60
C ALA A 118 4.71 44.64 -9.99
N ALA A 119 4.32 45.58 -10.82
CA ALA A 119 5.12 46.77 -11.07
C ALA A 119 5.32 47.54 -9.74
N PRO A 120 6.53 48.06 -9.46
CA PRO A 120 6.72 48.92 -8.29
C PRO A 120 5.85 50.17 -8.41
N PRO A 121 5.31 50.71 -7.30
CA PRO A 121 4.49 51.92 -7.34
C PRO A 121 5.31 53.08 -7.91
N GLN A 122 4.73 53.79 -8.88
CA GLN A 122 5.35 54.97 -9.47
C GLN A 122 5.39 56.10 -8.42
N SER A 123 6.59 56.53 -8.07
CA SER A 123 6.81 57.78 -7.35
C SER A 123 7.03 58.91 -8.35
N GLU A 124 6.30 60.01 -8.20
CA GLU A 124 6.45 61.21 -9.04
C GLU A 124 7.85 61.86 -8.88
N PRO A 125 8.32 62.61 -9.91
CA PRO A 125 9.70 63.08 -9.96
C PRO A 125 9.96 64.28 -9.04
N VAL A 126 11.12 64.27 -8.38
CA VAL A 126 11.70 65.44 -7.71
C VAL A 126 13.05 65.78 -8.36
N SER A 127 13.25 67.05 -8.67
CA SER A 127 14.32 67.54 -9.54
C SER A 127 15.70 67.63 -8.86
N HIS A 128 16.74 67.26 -9.63
CA HIS A 128 18.05 67.94 -9.84
C HIS A 128 18.77 68.71 -8.71
N PRO A 129 20.13 68.64 -8.61
CA PRO A 129 21.01 68.96 -9.76
C PRO A 129 22.30 68.12 -9.96
N GLN A 130 22.95 68.34 -11.13
CA GLN A 130 24.30 67.89 -11.49
C GLN A 130 25.40 68.77 -10.84
N PRO A 131 26.62 68.24 -10.62
CA PRO A 131 27.74 68.36 -11.58
C PRO A 131 28.60 67.06 -11.70
N LEU A 132 29.60 66.86 -12.58
CA LEU A 132 30.02 67.37 -13.91
C LEU A 132 31.03 66.31 -14.50
N PRO A 133 31.32 66.26 -15.83
CA PRO A 133 32.15 65.19 -16.42
C PRO A 133 33.67 65.50 -16.51
N GLY A 134 34.50 64.45 -16.57
CA GLY A 134 35.95 64.51 -16.81
C GLY A 134 36.50 63.19 -17.40
N PRO A 135 37.40 63.19 -18.43
CA PRO A 135 37.72 61.97 -19.20
C PRO A 135 39.17 61.43 -19.07
N SER A 136 39.36 60.21 -19.60
CA SER A 136 40.62 59.61 -20.10
C SER A 136 41.70 59.13 -19.10
N ARG A 137 42.27 57.93 -19.36
CA ARG A 137 43.67 57.77 -19.86
C ARG A 137 44.16 56.30 -19.98
N VAL A 138 44.24 55.82 -21.23
CA VAL A 138 45.31 54.95 -21.83
C VAL A 138 45.51 53.48 -21.35
N VAL A 139 45.95 52.64 -22.29
CA VAL A 139 46.19 51.18 -22.25
C VAL A 139 47.68 50.86 -21.92
N PRO A 140 48.11 49.59 -21.66
CA PRO A 140 48.48 48.72 -22.78
C PRO A 140 48.15 47.21 -22.65
N GLN A 141 47.63 46.71 -23.77
CA GLN A 141 47.55 45.34 -24.28
C GLN A 141 48.82 44.47 -24.13
N VAL A 142 48.64 43.17 -23.85
CA VAL A 142 49.54 42.07 -24.30
C VAL A 142 48.71 40.84 -24.66
N GLN A 143 48.98 40.22 -25.82
CA GLN A 143 48.48 38.91 -26.24
C GLN A 143 49.45 38.29 -27.27
N PRO A 144 49.68 36.96 -27.23
CA PRO A 144 49.64 36.13 -28.44
C PRO A 144 48.79 34.85 -28.22
N THR A 145 47.80 34.49 -29.04
CA THR A 145 47.85 33.95 -30.43
C THR A 145 48.64 32.65 -30.62
N SER A 146 47.93 31.54 -30.92
CA SER A 146 48.36 30.46 -31.84
C SER A 146 47.26 29.40 -32.07
N GLN A 147 46.98 29.10 -33.34
CA GLN A 147 46.42 27.85 -33.89
C GLN A 147 47.08 27.64 -35.26
N PRO A 148 47.25 26.39 -35.75
CA PRO A 148 46.49 26.02 -36.95
C PRO A 148 46.15 24.51 -37.24
N ILE A 149 44.86 24.24 -37.54
CA ILE A 149 44.32 23.43 -38.69
C ILE A 149 44.61 21.86 -38.62
N PRO A 150 44.31 20.94 -39.60
CA PRO A 150 43.17 19.97 -39.49
C PRO A 150 43.41 18.48 -39.91
N THR A 151 42.30 17.77 -40.24
CA THR A 151 42.14 16.45 -40.98
C THR A 151 42.40 15.15 -40.15
N SER A 152 41.73 13.99 -40.37
CA SER A 152 41.17 13.38 -41.60
C SER A 152 39.92 12.44 -41.42
N GLN A 153 39.28 12.09 -42.55
CA GLN A 153 38.39 10.92 -42.89
C GLN A 153 38.80 10.44 -44.32
N PRO A 154 38.34 9.33 -44.99
CA PRO A 154 37.16 8.42 -44.83
C PRO A 154 37.58 6.94 -44.51
N ILE A 155 37.03 5.76 -44.91
CA ILE A 155 36.13 5.18 -45.98
C ILE A 155 35.33 3.95 -45.43
N PRO A 156 34.09 3.63 -45.92
CA PRO A 156 33.29 2.47 -45.48
C PRO A 156 33.17 1.29 -46.50
N THR A 157 32.77 0.10 -46.03
CA THR A 157 31.97 -0.99 -46.69
C THR A 157 31.89 -2.21 -45.72
N SER A 158 30.98 -3.20 -45.76
CA SER A 158 30.34 -3.91 -46.89
C SER A 158 28.95 -4.50 -46.57
N GLN A 159 28.19 -4.91 -47.59
CA GLN A 159 27.04 -5.85 -47.52
C GLN A 159 27.38 -7.15 -48.30
N PRO A 160 26.63 -8.26 -48.13
CA PRO A 160 25.86 -8.77 -49.28
C PRO A 160 24.56 -9.58 -49.00
N ILE A 161 23.41 -9.04 -49.49
CA ILE A 161 22.27 -9.70 -50.20
C ILE A 161 21.52 -10.94 -49.56
N PRO A 162 20.48 -11.62 -50.14
CA PRO A 162 19.15 -11.63 -49.50
C PRO A 162 18.42 -13.01 -49.39
N THR A 163 17.07 -12.97 -49.33
CA THR A 163 16.06 -14.08 -49.30
C THR A 163 15.91 -14.78 -47.93
N SER A 164 14.72 -15.09 -47.40
CA SER A 164 13.38 -15.24 -48.01
C SER A 164 12.22 -14.65 -47.18
N GLN A 165 11.03 -14.50 -47.79
CA GLN A 165 9.80 -14.04 -47.12
C GLN A 165 9.17 -15.10 -46.21
N PRO A 166 8.35 -14.66 -45.22
CA PRO A 166 6.97 -15.16 -45.20
C PRO A 166 5.87 -14.14 -44.84
N ILE A 167 4.73 -14.27 -45.51
CA ILE A 167 3.31 -14.15 -45.06
C ILE A 167 2.92 -12.96 -44.14
N PRO A 168 1.95 -12.10 -44.55
CA PRO A 168 1.39 -11.06 -43.69
C PRO A 168 0.42 -11.63 -42.65
N THR A 169 0.77 -11.53 -41.36
CA THR A 169 -0.12 -11.88 -40.23
C THR A 169 -0.71 -10.60 -39.60
N SER A 170 -1.96 -10.70 -39.16
CA SER A 170 -2.84 -9.61 -38.70
C SER A 170 -2.25 -8.65 -37.65
N GLN A 171 -2.72 -7.40 -37.70
CA GLN A 171 -2.42 -6.33 -36.73
C GLN A 171 -2.57 -6.77 -35.26
N PRO A 172 -1.65 -6.38 -34.35
CA PRO A 172 -1.93 -6.42 -32.91
C PRO A 172 -2.96 -5.35 -32.55
N THR A 173 -4.07 -5.77 -31.96
CA THR A 173 -5.13 -4.87 -31.46
C THR A 173 -4.66 -4.07 -30.24
N SER A 174 -5.23 -2.86 -30.09
CA SER A 174 -4.86 -1.85 -29.10
C SER A 174 -4.48 -2.38 -27.71
N THR A 175 -3.23 -2.10 -27.29
CA THR A 175 -2.78 -2.27 -25.91
C THR A 175 -3.61 -1.38 -24.97
N SER A 176 -4.50 -1.98 -24.18
CA SER A 176 -5.28 -1.27 -23.17
C SER A 176 -4.36 -0.62 -22.14
N GLN A 177 -4.50 0.69 -21.93
CA GLN A 177 -3.75 1.41 -20.90
C GLN A 177 -4.26 1.04 -19.49
N PRO A 178 -3.38 0.94 -18.48
CA PRO A 178 -3.79 0.63 -17.11
C PRO A 178 -4.67 1.74 -16.54
N ILE A 179 -5.78 1.35 -15.91
CA ILE A 179 -6.76 2.26 -15.30
C ILE A 179 -6.42 2.43 -13.80
N PRO A 180 -6.02 3.63 -13.33
CA PRO A 180 -5.74 3.83 -11.91
C PRO A 180 -7.00 3.69 -11.06
N ILE A 181 -6.98 2.78 -10.07
CA ILE A 181 -8.12 2.51 -9.18
C ILE A 181 -8.23 3.61 -8.10
N ARG A 182 -8.61 4.83 -8.51
CA ARG A 182 -8.95 5.91 -7.56
C ARG A 182 -10.31 5.64 -6.93
N GLN A 183 -10.34 5.01 -5.75
CA GLN A 183 -11.48 5.03 -4.86
C GLN A 183 -11.03 5.20 -3.40
N PRO A 184 -11.73 6.03 -2.60
CA PRO A 184 -11.43 6.15 -1.19
C PRO A 184 -11.86 4.89 -0.44
N LEU A 185 -11.04 4.46 0.52
CA LEU A 185 -11.41 3.42 1.48
C LEU A 185 -11.75 4.07 2.82
N ARG A 186 -12.94 3.76 3.34
CA ARG A 186 -13.29 4.07 4.73
C ARG A 186 -12.61 3.06 5.64
N THR A 187 -11.55 3.50 6.31
CA THR A 187 -10.54 2.66 6.98
C THR A 187 -11.02 1.97 8.28
N THR A 188 -12.26 2.22 8.71
CA THR A 188 -12.87 1.66 9.92
C THR A 188 -13.68 0.37 9.69
N GLN A 189 -13.71 -0.18 8.47
CA GLN A 189 -14.53 -1.37 8.17
C GLN A 189 -13.81 -2.40 7.26
N THR A 190 -13.87 -3.68 7.67
CA THR A 190 -13.33 -4.82 6.91
C THR A 190 -14.15 -5.16 5.66
N LEU A 191 -15.47 -4.97 5.71
CA LEU A 191 -16.40 -5.31 4.64
C LEU A 191 -16.20 -4.51 3.33
N PRO A 192 -16.12 -3.16 3.33
CA PRO A 192 -15.78 -2.39 2.14
C PRO A 192 -14.40 -2.75 1.55
N THR A 193 -13.43 -3.03 2.43
CA THR A 193 -12.07 -3.40 2.06
C THR A 193 -12.03 -4.77 1.35
N SER A 194 -12.71 -5.79 1.91
CA SER A 194 -12.87 -7.11 1.27
C SER A 194 -13.59 -7.02 -0.08
N GLN A 195 -14.60 -6.17 -0.21
CA GLN A 195 -15.25 -5.90 -1.51
C GLN A 195 -14.30 -5.24 -2.50
N ALA A 196 -13.40 -4.34 -2.09
CA ALA A 196 -12.43 -3.69 -2.98
C ALA A 196 -11.44 -4.69 -3.60
N PHE A 197 -10.83 -5.56 -2.78
CA PHE A 197 -9.87 -6.59 -3.20
C PHE A 197 -10.53 -7.76 -3.97
N SER A 198 -11.86 -7.88 -3.91
CA SER A 198 -12.65 -8.89 -4.65
C SER A 198 -13.10 -8.45 -6.05
N ARG A 199 -12.78 -7.23 -6.48
CA ARG A 199 -13.22 -6.69 -7.78
C ARG A 199 -12.45 -7.35 -8.94
N THR A 200 -13.15 -7.62 -10.03
CA THR A 200 -12.55 -8.14 -11.28
C THR A 200 -11.52 -7.21 -11.91
N GLY A 201 -11.59 -5.91 -11.61
CA GLY A 201 -10.59 -4.91 -12.03
C GLY A 201 -9.55 -4.58 -10.96
N PHE A 202 -9.47 -5.33 -9.85
CA PHE A 202 -8.34 -5.20 -8.91
C PHE A 202 -7.16 -6.03 -9.41
N ASP A 203 -6.05 -5.34 -9.66
CA ASP A 203 -4.79 -5.91 -10.11
C ASP A 203 -3.73 -5.72 -9.01
N PRO A 204 -3.17 -6.81 -8.44
CA PRO A 204 -2.21 -6.75 -7.35
C PRO A 204 -0.80 -6.27 -7.76
N GLU A 205 -0.47 -6.27 -9.05
CA GLU A 205 0.84 -5.80 -9.56
C GLU A 205 0.88 -4.27 -9.71
N ASN A 206 -0.29 -3.63 -9.81
CA ASN A 206 -0.41 -2.18 -9.81
C ASN A 206 -0.26 -1.59 -8.40
N LYS A 207 0.48 -0.48 -8.26
CA LYS A 207 0.60 0.25 -6.99
C LYS A 207 -0.77 0.80 -6.56
N ILE A 208 -1.18 0.53 -5.32
CA ILE A 208 -2.33 1.17 -4.70
C ILE A 208 -2.09 2.67 -4.46
N ASP A 209 -3.18 3.45 -4.43
CA ASP A 209 -3.19 4.90 -4.21
C ASP A 209 -4.26 5.18 -3.15
N VAL A 210 -3.84 5.22 -1.89
CA VAL A 210 -4.73 5.26 -0.73
C VAL A 210 -5.18 6.69 -0.43
N ILE A 211 -6.50 6.88 -0.42
CA ILE A 211 -7.14 8.15 -0.05
C ILE A 211 -8.02 7.88 1.18
N PHE A 212 -7.60 8.42 2.32
CA PHE A 212 -8.42 8.52 3.52
C PHE A 212 -9.52 9.55 3.30
N VAL A 213 -10.72 9.27 3.81
CA VAL A 213 -11.90 10.15 3.74
C VAL A 213 -12.62 10.19 5.08
N ASP A 214 -13.16 11.35 5.39
CA ASP A 214 -13.96 11.59 6.58
C ASP A 214 -15.39 10.98 6.49
N THR A 215 -16.18 11.29 7.53
CA THR A 215 -17.59 10.91 7.64
C THR A 215 -18.48 11.47 6.53
N GLU A 216 -18.13 12.62 5.95
CA GLU A 216 -18.85 13.25 4.84
C GLU A 216 -18.40 12.71 3.47
N GLY A 217 -17.22 12.07 3.42
CA GLY A 217 -16.61 11.51 2.21
C GLY A 217 -15.62 12.47 1.54
N VAL A 218 -15.20 13.54 2.21
CA VAL A 218 -14.15 14.45 1.74
C VAL A 218 -12.78 13.83 2.03
N GLY A 219 -11.86 13.91 1.06
CA GLY A 219 -10.51 13.38 1.22
C GLY A 219 -9.62 14.30 2.04
N GLU A 220 -8.85 13.73 2.96
CA GLU A 220 -8.03 14.43 3.98
C GLU A 220 -6.83 15.23 3.42
N GLY A 221 -6.79 15.52 2.11
CA GLY A 221 -5.78 16.34 1.44
C GLY A 221 -4.40 15.68 1.27
N ALA A 222 -4.11 14.59 1.99
CA ALA A 222 -2.90 13.80 1.84
C ALA A 222 -2.75 13.23 0.42
N VAL A 223 -1.49 13.02 0.00
CA VAL A 223 -1.15 12.41 -1.29
C VAL A 223 -0.24 11.21 -1.04
N ASP A 224 -0.56 10.08 -1.67
CA ASP A 224 0.05 8.80 -1.31
C ASP A 224 1.41 8.58 -1.98
N GLU A 225 2.42 9.25 -1.43
CA GLU A 225 3.84 8.98 -1.68
C GLU A 225 4.36 7.78 -0.85
N GLY A 226 3.46 7.02 -0.20
CA GLY A 226 3.75 5.79 0.57
C GLY A 226 3.26 5.83 2.03
N GLY A 227 3.09 7.03 2.60
CA GLY A 227 2.59 7.22 3.96
C GLY A 227 1.17 6.68 4.16
N PRO A 228 0.16 7.20 3.43
CA PRO A 228 -1.21 6.67 3.44
C PRO A 228 -1.30 5.17 3.13
N THR A 229 -0.53 4.66 2.15
CA THR A 229 -0.44 3.21 1.89
C THR A 229 0.00 2.44 3.15
N ARG A 230 1.10 2.86 3.79
CA ARG A 230 1.63 2.19 4.99
C ARG A 230 0.67 2.26 6.17
N GLU A 231 0.01 3.40 6.38
CA GLU A 231 -0.98 3.57 7.45
C GLU A 231 -2.20 2.67 7.24
N PHE A 232 -2.79 2.68 6.04
CA PHE A 232 -3.89 1.78 5.69
C PHE A 232 -3.50 0.31 5.87
N CYS A 233 -2.31 -0.09 5.42
CA CYS A 233 -1.83 -1.45 5.59
C CYS A 233 -1.57 -1.81 7.06
N THR A 234 -1.18 -0.84 7.91
CA THR A 234 -1.02 -1.05 9.36
C THR A 234 -2.37 -1.25 10.05
N LEU A 235 -3.37 -0.42 9.72
CA LEU A 235 -4.73 -0.55 10.22
C LEU A 235 -5.40 -1.85 9.75
N LEU A 236 -5.20 -2.20 8.48
CA LEU A 236 -5.73 -3.44 7.91
C LEU A 236 -5.06 -4.67 8.54
N MET A 237 -3.73 -4.69 8.73
CA MET A 237 -3.05 -5.85 9.34
C MET A 237 -3.61 -6.16 10.74
N ARG A 238 -3.85 -5.13 11.56
CA ARG A 238 -4.52 -5.29 12.87
C ARG A 238 -5.95 -5.83 12.71
N GLN A 239 -6.74 -5.30 11.77
CA GLN A 239 -8.08 -5.84 11.51
C GLN A 239 -8.07 -7.30 11.01
N LEU A 240 -7.03 -7.71 10.28
CA LEU A 240 -6.84 -9.10 9.85
C LEU A 240 -6.44 -10.02 11.00
N GLN A 241 -5.61 -9.55 11.93
CA GLN A 241 -5.20 -10.31 13.13
C GLN A 241 -6.39 -10.73 13.99
N HIS A 242 -7.50 -9.97 14.02
CA HIS A 242 -8.73 -10.32 14.74
C HIS A 242 -9.89 -10.77 13.82
N HIS A 243 -9.63 -11.14 12.55
CA HIS A 243 -10.68 -11.56 11.62
C HIS A 243 -11.16 -13.00 11.89
N SER A 244 -12.47 -13.25 11.79
CA SER A 244 -13.13 -14.56 11.98
C SER A 244 -12.63 -15.75 11.15
N ILE A 245 -11.73 -15.54 10.18
CA ILE A 245 -11.09 -16.66 9.45
C ILE A 245 -9.85 -17.19 10.19
N PHE A 246 -9.53 -16.64 11.36
CA PHE A 246 -8.43 -17.04 12.22
C PHE A 246 -8.92 -17.44 13.61
N GLU A 247 -8.33 -18.49 14.17
CA GLU A 247 -8.54 -18.97 15.54
C GLU A 247 -7.17 -19.14 16.26
N GLY A 248 -7.19 -19.35 17.57
CA GLY A 248 -5.99 -19.44 18.41
C GLY A 248 -5.50 -18.10 18.98
N PRO A 249 -4.38 -18.06 19.72
CA PRO A 249 -3.83 -16.87 20.35
C PRO A 249 -3.51 -15.75 19.34
N GLU A 250 -3.58 -14.49 19.77
CA GLU A 250 -3.40 -13.34 18.86
C GLU A 250 -2.00 -13.29 18.23
N GLU A 251 -1.00 -13.81 18.94
CA GLU A 251 0.41 -13.91 18.50
C GLU A 251 0.71 -15.17 17.66
N SER A 252 -0.25 -16.10 17.54
CA SER A 252 -0.06 -17.43 16.93
C SER A 252 -1.38 -17.96 16.36
N ARG A 253 -1.95 -17.21 15.42
CA ARG A 253 -3.19 -17.56 14.73
C ARG A 253 -3.02 -18.74 13.78
N THR A 254 -4.03 -19.59 13.70
CA THR A 254 -4.22 -20.56 12.62
C THR A 254 -5.54 -20.28 11.90
N LEU A 255 -5.82 -20.93 10.76
CA LEU A 255 -7.09 -20.75 10.07
C LEU A 255 -8.25 -21.34 10.90
N ALA A 256 -9.37 -20.63 10.93
CA ALA A 256 -10.63 -21.10 11.51
C ALA A 256 -11.48 -21.84 10.46
N LEU A 257 -12.38 -22.71 10.92
CA LEU A 257 -13.40 -23.31 10.05
C LEU A 257 -14.64 -22.43 9.97
N ASP A 258 -14.57 -21.35 9.18
CA ASP A 258 -15.74 -20.57 8.79
C ASP A 258 -16.21 -21.03 7.39
N SER A 259 -17.25 -21.88 7.36
CA SER A 259 -17.83 -22.43 6.13
C SER A 259 -18.52 -21.37 5.26
N VAL A 260 -18.97 -20.26 5.86
CA VAL A 260 -19.59 -19.14 5.15
C VAL A 260 -18.51 -18.25 4.51
N ALA A 261 -17.38 -18.03 5.19
CA ALA A 261 -16.19 -17.42 4.61
C ALA A 261 -15.60 -18.29 3.48
N LEU A 262 -15.59 -19.61 3.66
CA LEU A 262 -15.13 -20.58 2.66
C LEU A 262 -15.97 -20.51 1.37
N GLN A 263 -17.30 -20.59 1.48
CA GLN A 263 -18.21 -20.44 0.33
C GLN A 263 -18.08 -19.07 -0.37
N LYS A 264 -17.76 -18.01 0.38
CA LYS A 264 -17.53 -16.65 -0.15
C LYS A 264 -16.13 -16.44 -0.73
N GLY A 265 -15.23 -17.43 -0.63
CA GLY A 265 -13.84 -17.30 -1.08
C GLY A 265 -13.00 -16.36 -0.23
N LEU A 266 -13.40 -16.07 1.02
CA LEU A 266 -12.87 -14.96 1.82
C LEU A 266 -11.44 -15.23 2.31
N HIS A 267 -11.07 -16.48 2.58
CA HIS A 267 -9.68 -16.90 2.89
C HIS A 267 -8.70 -16.42 1.81
N ARG A 268 -9.07 -16.57 0.53
CA ARG A 268 -8.32 -16.11 -0.64
C ARG A 268 -8.23 -14.59 -0.72
N VAL A 269 -9.27 -13.87 -0.31
CA VAL A 269 -9.31 -12.40 -0.32
C VAL A 269 -8.43 -11.83 0.81
N VAL A 270 -8.48 -12.40 2.01
CA VAL A 270 -7.61 -11.99 3.13
C VAL A 270 -6.14 -12.31 2.86
N ALA A 271 -5.83 -13.49 2.29
CA ALA A 271 -4.47 -13.81 1.89
C ALA A 271 -3.89 -12.81 0.86
N LYS A 272 -4.71 -12.33 -0.10
CA LYS A 272 -4.30 -11.23 -0.99
C LYS A 272 -4.01 -9.94 -0.23
N MET A 273 -4.82 -9.59 0.78
CA MET A 273 -4.58 -8.41 1.61
C MET A 273 -3.25 -8.51 2.37
N LEU A 274 -2.95 -9.66 2.98
CA LEU A 274 -1.69 -9.88 3.70
C LEU A 274 -0.48 -9.65 2.81
N VAL A 275 -0.49 -10.17 1.57
CA VAL A 275 0.61 -9.96 0.62
C VAL A 275 0.69 -8.51 0.15
N ILE A 276 -0.42 -7.82 -0.08
CA ILE A 276 -0.41 -6.39 -0.45
C ILE A 276 0.09 -5.52 0.72
N CYS A 277 -0.30 -5.81 1.97
CA CYS A 277 0.21 -5.11 3.15
C CYS A 277 1.72 -5.32 3.32
N LEU A 278 2.21 -6.55 3.09
CA LEU A 278 3.64 -6.85 3.14
C LEU A 278 4.41 -6.15 2.00
N VAL A 279 4.01 -6.37 0.75
CA VAL A 279 4.78 -5.98 -0.44
C VAL A 279 4.63 -4.49 -0.78
N GLN A 280 3.42 -3.94 -0.72
CA GLN A 280 3.17 -2.53 -1.04
C GLN A 280 3.18 -1.64 0.21
N GLY A 281 2.65 -2.13 1.33
CA GLY A 281 2.60 -1.39 2.60
C GLY A 281 3.89 -1.42 3.43
N SER A 282 4.79 -2.38 3.20
CA SER A 282 5.91 -2.69 4.11
C SER A 282 5.44 -2.98 5.54
N VAL A 283 4.31 -3.69 5.67
CA VAL A 283 3.70 -4.13 6.94
C VAL A 283 3.66 -5.66 6.98
N SER A 284 4.55 -6.24 7.77
CA SER A 284 4.64 -7.68 8.03
C SER A 284 3.49 -8.18 8.93
N PRO A 285 2.99 -9.42 8.76
CA PRO A 285 1.95 -9.96 9.62
C PRO A 285 2.36 -10.17 11.08
N HIS A 286 3.50 -10.81 11.35
CA HIS A 286 3.95 -11.16 12.70
C HIS A 286 2.90 -11.86 13.62
N PHE A 287 1.92 -12.60 13.07
CA PHE A 287 0.87 -13.24 13.88
C PHE A 287 0.48 -14.68 13.46
N LEU A 288 1.07 -15.24 12.40
CA LEU A 288 0.76 -16.60 11.98
C LEU A 288 1.48 -17.63 12.87
N SER A 289 0.76 -18.69 13.23
CA SER A 289 1.33 -19.86 13.93
C SER A 289 2.34 -20.63 13.08
N GLU A 290 3.30 -21.27 13.74
CA GLU A 290 4.31 -22.15 13.12
C GLU A 290 3.66 -23.20 12.20
N ARG A 291 2.57 -23.86 12.65
CA ARG A 291 1.91 -24.91 11.86
C ARG A 291 1.30 -24.36 10.57
N LEU A 292 0.57 -23.24 10.63
CA LEU A 292 0.00 -22.60 9.44
C LEU A 292 1.09 -22.12 8.47
N TYR A 293 2.16 -21.51 9.00
CA TYR A 293 3.29 -21.07 8.17
C TYR A 293 3.98 -22.24 7.46
N ARG A 294 4.22 -23.35 8.16
CA ARG A 294 4.78 -24.59 7.57
C ARG A 294 3.87 -25.17 6.50
N GLN A 295 2.56 -25.24 6.75
CA GLN A 295 1.55 -25.70 5.79
C GLN A 295 1.55 -24.85 4.51
N ILE A 296 1.57 -23.52 4.61
CA ILE A 296 1.69 -22.59 3.48
C ILE A 296 2.97 -22.87 2.66
N CYS A 297 4.09 -23.07 3.36
CA CYS A 297 5.38 -23.35 2.75
C CYS A 297 5.54 -24.79 2.22
N GLY A 298 4.53 -25.66 2.38
CA GLY A 298 4.60 -27.07 1.98
C GLY A 298 5.60 -27.91 2.79
N LEU A 299 5.97 -27.44 3.99
CA LEU A 299 6.84 -28.16 4.92
C LEU A 299 6.03 -29.21 5.69
N GLN A 300 6.71 -30.24 6.20
CA GLN A 300 6.11 -31.27 7.05
C GLN A 300 5.32 -30.63 8.22
N PRO A 301 4.03 -30.95 8.41
CA PRO A 301 3.23 -30.46 9.53
C PRO A 301 3.88 -30.79 10.88
N LEU A 302 3.57 -29.98 11.89
CA LEU A 302 3.82 -30.38 13.27
C LEU A 302 2.72 -31.35 13.71
N PRO A 303 3.03 -32.43 14.45
CA PRO A 303 2.02 -33.32 15.03
C PRO A 303 0.92 -32.53 15.73
N ALA A 304 -0.34 -32.91 15.50
CA ALA A 304 -1.49 -32.29 16.15
C ALA A 304 -1.52 -32.68 17.64
N CYS A 305 -1.71 -31.70 18.54
CA CYS A 305 -1.86 -31.94 19.97
C CYS A 305 -3.10 -31.25 20.55
N ILE A 306 -3.42 -31.57 21.80
CA ILE A 306 -4.61 -31.08 22.51
C ILE A 306 -4.57 -29.56 22.70
N ASP A 307 -3.39 -28.94 22.68
CA ASP A 307 -3.21 -27.49 22.84
C ASP A 307 -3.52 -26.71 21.55
N ASP A 308 -3.64 -27.40 20.42
CA ASP A 308 -4.09 -26.84 19.14
C ASP A 308 -5.63 -26.75 19.02
N ILE A 309 -6.35 -27.22 20.04
CA ILE A 309 -7.81 -27.14 20.11
C ILE A 309 -8.21 -25.88 20.88
N PHE A 310 -8.86 -24.94 20.17
CA PHE A 310 -9.33 -23.68 20.74
C PHE A 310 -10.80 -23.72 21.18
N ASP A 311 -11.53 -24.79 20.83
CA ASP A 311 -12.83 -25.10 21.42
C ASP A 311 -12.66 -25.71 22.84
N PRO A 312 -13.15 -25.06 23.90
CA PRO A 312 -12.91 -25.54 25.27
C PRO A 312 -13.61 -26.86 25.60
N ALA A 313 -14.77 -27.14 24.99
CA ALA A 313 -15.57 -28.33 25.28
C ALA A 313 -14.96 -29.57 24.62
N LEU A 314 -14.62 -29.47 23.33
CA LEU A 314 -13.91 -30.52 22.61
C LEU A 314 -12.53 -30.78 23.24
N ARG A 315 -11.80 -29.73 23.64
CA ARG A 315 -10.50 -29.88 24.30
C ARG A 315 -10.64 -30.62 25.63
N ALA A 316 -11.67 -30.33 26.43
CA ALA A 316 -11.93 -31.04 27.68
C ALA A 316 -12.25 -32.54 27.43
N LYS A 317 -13.13 -32.85 26.47
CA LYS A 317 -13.49 -34.23 26.11
C LYS A 317 -12.29 -35.03 25.58
N LEU A 318 -11.55 -34.51 24.60
CA LEU A 318 -10.38 -35.19 24.05
C LEU A 318 -9.23 -35.27 25.07
N LYS A 319 -9.11 -34.32 26.01
CA LYS A 319 -8.20 -34.46 27.16
C LYS A 319 -8.63 -35.57 28.12
N LYS A 320 -9.93 -35.72 28.40
CA LYS A 320 -10.44 -36.84 29.23
C LYS A 320 -10.08 -38.19 28.61
N ILE A 321 -10.17 -38.34 27.28
CA ILE A 321 -9.70 -39.54 26.56
C ILE A 321 -8.19 -39.73 26.73
N ALA A 322 -7.38 -38.68 26.56
CA ALA A 322 -5.93 -38.75 26.66
C ALA A 322 -5.43 -39.13 28.06
N ASP A 323 -6.06 -38.58 29.10
CA ASP A 323 -5.70 -38.80 30.51
C ASP A 323 -6.20 -40.16 31.05
N ALA A 324 -7.12 -40.85 30.35
CA ALA A 324 -7.76 -42.08 30.82
C ALA A 324 -6.82 -43.30 30.77
N THR A 325 -6.19 -43.64 31.89
CA THR A 325 -5.20 -44.73 32.01
C THR A 325 -5.81 -46.15 32.03
N THR A 326 -7.12 -46.30 32.24
CA THR A 326 -7.81 -47.60 32.27
C THR A 326 -8.69 -47.79 31.04
N LEU A 327 -8.92 -49.05 30.64
CA LEU A 327 -9.77 -49.37 29.48
C LEU A 327 -11.24 -48.94 29.70
N GLU A 328 -11.73 -49.05 30.93
CA GLU A 328 -13.09 -48.64 31.30
C GLU A 328 -13.24 -47.12 31.24
N GLY A 329 -12.33 -46.37 31.89
CA GLY A 329 -12.34 -44.90 31.83
C GLY A 329 -12.11 -44.36 30.42
N ALA A 330 -11.33 -45.06 29.58
CA ALA A 330 -11.16 -44.69 28.17
C ALA A 330 -12.45 -44.89 27.36
N ARG A 331 -13.23 -45.94 27.66
CA ARG A 331 -14.56 -46.16 27.05
C ARG A 331 -15.57 -45.13 27.51
N GLU A 332 -15.63 -44.82 28.81
CA GLU A 332 -16.50 -43.77 29.35
C GLU A 332 -16.19 -42.39 28.74
N ALA A 333 -14.90 -42.07 28.55
CA ALA A 333 -14.47 -40.82 27.92
C ALA A 333 -14.78 -40.77 26.41
N VAL A 334 -14.72 -41.91 25.70
CA VAL A 334 -15.14 -42.01 24.30
C VAL A 334 -16.66 -41.90 24.16
N GLU A 335 -17.42 -42.54 25.05
CA GLU A 335 -18.90 -42.48 25.07
C GLU A 335 -19.39 -41.03 25.27
N GLU A 336 -18.80 -40.30 26.23
CA GLU A 336 -19.07 -38.87 26.45
C GLU A 336 -18.72 -37.99 25.23
N ALA A 337 -17.76 -38.41 24.41
CA ALA A 337 -17.31 -37.72 23.20
C ALA A 337 -17.92 -38.27 21.90
N THR A 338 -18.95 -39.12 21.98
CA THR A 338 -19.53 -39.82 20.81
C THR A 338 -19.97 -38.86 19.70
N GLU A 339 -20.63 -37.76 20.05
CA GLU A 339 -21.12 -36.79 19.05
C GLU A 339 -19.96 -36.13 18.29
N GLU A 340 -18.94 -35.65 18.99
CA GLU A 340 -17.78 -35.00 18.38
C GLU A 340 -16.90 -35.99 17.61
N LEU A 341 -16.64 -37.18 18.15
CA LEU A 341 -15.88 -38.23 17.47
C LEU A 341 -16.59 -38.74 16.22
N SER A 342 -17.93 -38.76 16.22
CA SER A 342 -18.74 -39.09 15.04
C SER A 342 -18.60 -38.01 13.95
N LEU A 343 -18.71 -36.73 14.33
CA LEU A 343 -18.51 -35.59 13.42
C LEU A 343 -17.08 -35.50 12.85
N LEU A 344 -16.08 -35.96 13.59
CA LEU A 344 -14.68 -36.06 13.15
C LEU A 344 -14.37 -37.32 12.32
N GLY A 345 -15.31 -38.26 12.21
CA GLY A 345 -15.10 -39.56 11.56
C GLY A 345 -14.10 -40.47 12.30
N SER A 346 -13.82 -40.20 13.57
CA SER A 346 -12.84 -40.91 14.41
C SER A 346 -13.47 -41.83 15.45
N LEU A 347 -14.80 -41.87 15.59
CA LEU A 347 -15.51 -42.76 16.51
C LEU A 347 -15.26 -44.23 16.17
N GLN A 348 -14.59 -44.95 17.07
CA GLN A 348 -14.25 -46.37 16.94
C GLN A 348 -14.35 -47.07 18.30
N PHE A 349 -14.56 -48.39 18.30
CA PHE A 349 -14.58 -49.18 19.53
C PHE A 349 -13.16 -49.35 20.10
N VAL A 350 -12.97 -48.92 21.35
CA VAL A 350 -11.69 -49.06 22.06
C VAL A 350 -11.62 -50.41 22.77
N GLY A 351 -10.79 -51.31 22.26
CA GLY A 351 -10.45 -52.60 22.86
C GLY A 351 -9.23 -52.58 23.78
N ASN A 352 -8.31 -51.63 23.60
CA ASN A 352 -7.09 -51.46 24.40
C ASN A 352 -6.59 -50.00 24.38
N THR A 353 -5.57 -49.67 25.17
CA THR A 353 -5.00 -48.31 25.25
C THR A 353 -4.30 -47.84 23.97
N THR A 354 -3.75 -48.73 23.15
CA THR A 354 -3.19 -48.36 21.84
C THR A 354 -4.28 -47.84 20.90
N GLN A 355 -5.44 -48.50 20.87
CA GLN A 355 -6.59 -48.08 20.07
C GLN A 355 -7.21 -46.76 20.56
N ARG A 356 -7.15 -46.46 21.87
CA ARG A 356 -7.47 -45.14 22.42
C ARG A 356 -6.54 -44.07 21.83
N ASP A 357 -5.25 -44.35 21.75
CA ASP A 357 -4.24 -43.41 21.24
C ASP A 357 -4.31 -43.23 19.72
N GLU A 358 -4.62 -44.29 18.97
CA GLU A 358 -4.92 -44.24 17.54
C GLU A 358 -6.18 -43.41 17.24
N LEU A 359 -7.27 -43.62 18.00
CA LEU A 359 -8.50 -42.83 17.93
C LEU A 359 -8.25 -41.35 18.24
N LEU A 360 -7.50 -41.07 19.30
CA LEU A 360 -7.16 -39.71 19.71
C LEU A 360 -6.28 -39.01 18.67
N ALA A 361 -5.26 -39.69 18.13
CA ALA A 361 -4.40 -39.16 17.08
C ALA A 361 -5.18 -38.86 15.78
N ALA A 362 -6.12 -39.74 15.41
CA ALA A 362 -7.01 -39.51 14.26
C ALA A 362 -7.94 -38.30 14.48
N ALA A 363 -8.57 -38.20 15.65
CA ALA A 363 -9.42 -37.07 16.02
C ALA A 363 -8.65 -35.73 16.01
N LEU A 364 -7.46 -35.71 16.62
CA LEU A 364 -6.56 -34.55 16.65
C LEU A 364 -6.13 -34.13 15.25
N HIS A 365 -5.65 -35.05 14.42
CA HIS A 365 -5.21 -34.71 13.06
C HIS A 365 -6.37 -34.23 12.18
N HIS A 366 -7.56 -34.84 12.27
CA HIS A 366 -8.72 -34.37 11.52
C HIS A 366 -9.17 -32.97 11.98
N TYR A 367 -9.21 -32.69 13.29
CA TYR A 367 -9.63 -31.39 13.79
C TYR A 367 -8.59 -30.28 13.57
N VAL A 368 -7.29 -30.56 13.71
CA VAL A 368 -6.24 -29.54 13.61
C VAL A 368 -5.92 -29.24 12.14
N ASP A 369 -5.79 -30.26 11.29
CA ASP A 369 -5.39 -30.14 9.90
C ASP A 369 -6.53 -30.47 8.91
N GLY A 370 -7.13 -31.66 9.06
CA GLY A 370 -8.02 -32.25 8.06
C GLY A 370 -9.23 -31.37 7.67
N ARG A 371 -9.97 -30.86 8.66
CA ARG A 371 -11.14 -29.99 8.45
C ARG A 371 -10.81 -28.65 7.78
N LYS A 372 -9.54 -28.29 7.64
CA LYS A 372 -9.06 -26.97 7.17
C LYS A 372 -8.45 -26.97 5.77
N VAL A 373 -8.35 -28.12 5.11
CA VAL A 373 -7.62 -28.27 3.83
C VAL A 373 -8.14 -27.33 2.74
N GLU A 374 -9.46 -27.17 2.57
CA GLU A 374 -10.00 -26.24 1.56
C GLU A 374 -9.74 -24.76 1.93
N ALA A 375 -9.86 -24.40 3.21
CA ALA A 375 -9.54 -23.05 3.68
C ALA A 375 -8.06 -22.71 3.44
N LEU A 376 -7.16 -23.65 3.73
CA LEU A 376 -5.73 -23.56 3.44
C LEU A 376 -5.44 -23.46 1.94
N GLN A 377 -6.14 -24.23 1.09
CA GLN A 377 -6.01 -24.11 -0.37
C GLN A 377 -6.43 -22.71 -0.85
N GLN A 378 -7.60 -22.24 -0.45
CA GLN A 378 -8.09 -20.89 -0.81
C GLN A 378 -7.12 -19.80 -0.32
N PHE A 379 -6.59 -19.93 0.91
CA PHE A 379 -5.60 -19.01 1.46
C PHE A 379 -4.33 -19.01 0.61
N CYS A 380 -3.77 -20.18 0.31
CA CYS A 380 -2.61 -20.33 -0.58
C CYS A 380 -2.86 -19.76 -1.99
N GLU A 381 -4.05 -19.92 -2.58
CA GLU A 381 -4.42 -19.25 -3.84
C GLU A 381 -4.36 -17.73 -3.75
N GLY A 382 -4.69 -17.15 -2.59
CA GLY A 382 -4.58 -15.71 -2.36
C GLY A 382 -3.14 -15.24 -2.25
N LEU A 383 -2.25 -16.07 -1.70
CA LEU A 383 -0.82 -15.80 -1.59
C LEU A 383 -0.06 -15.88 -2.93
N LYS A 384 -0.66 -16.41 -4.01
CA LYS A 384 -0.01 -16.51 -5.34
C LYS A 384 0.20 -15.17 -6.04
N ILE A 385 -0.45 -14.09 -5.58
CA ILE A 385 -0.26 -12.76 -6.20
C ILE A 385 1.20 -12.29 -6.04
N VAL A 386 1.70 -11.57 -7.03
CA VAL A 386 3.11 -11.09 -7.12
C VAL A 386 4.17 -12.17 -6.85
N GLY A 387 3.84 -13.45 -7.06
CA GLY A 387 4.73 -14.60 -6.82
C GLY A 387 4.99 -14.94 -5.35
N ALA A 388 4.29 -14.31 -4.39
CA ALA A 388 4.68 -14.38 -2.98
C ALA A 388 4.65 -15.80 -2.37
N LEU A 389 3.71 -16.67 -2.78
CA LEU A 389 3.67 -18.08 -2.35
C LEU A 389 4.92 -18.86 -2.78
N ASP A 390 5.45 -18.58 -3.97
CA ASP A 390 6.59 -19.33 -4.52
C ASP A 390 7.89 -18.88 -3.83
N ILE A 391 8.01 -17.58 -3.52
CA ILE A 391 9.10 -17.03 -2.69
C ILE A 391 9.04 -17.59 -1.27
N LEU A 392 7.83 -17.70 -0.67
CA LEU A 392 7.62 -18.34 0.64
C LEU A 392 8.12 -19.79 0.67
N LYS A 393 7.82 -20.57 -0.37
CA LYS A 393 8.27 -21.97 -0.50
C LYS A 393 9.76 -22.10 -0.79
N ALA A 394 10.35 -21.15 -1.51
CA ALA A 394 11.79 -21.12 -1.78
C ALA A 394 12.63 -20.71 -0.55
N HIS A 395 12.11 -19.82 0.31
CA HIS A 395 12.86 -19.19 1.39
C HIS A 395 12.15 -19.22 2.78
N PRO A 396 11.62 -20.37 3.23
CA PRO A 396 10.79 -20.45 4.44
C PRO A 396 11.57 -20.24 5.74
N THR A 397 12.89 -20.38 5.74
CA THR A 397 13.73 -20.06 6.91
C THR A 397 13.96 -18.56 7.07
N ILE A 398 14.13 -17.83 5.95
CA ILE A 398 14.42 -16.39 5.91
C ILE A 398 13.15 -15.59 6.18
N LEU A 399 12.02 -15.99 5.57
CA LEU A 399 10.74 -15.28 5.72
C LEU A 399 10.00 -15.61 7.02
N LYS A 400 10.51 -16.52 7.85
CA LYS A 400 9.84 -16.96 9.08
C LYS A 400 9.52 -15.80 10.04
N SER A 401 10.49 -14.93 10.30
CA SER A 401 10.34 -13.75 11.17
C SER A 401 9.50 -12.61 10.59
N VAL A 402 9.01 -12.73 9.36
CA VAL A 402 8.06 -11.79 8.75
C VAL A 402 6.61 -12.19 9.09
N PHE A 403 6.33 -13.49 9.23
CA PHE A 403 4.97 -14.01 9.35
C PHE A 403 4.61 -14.45 10.78
N LEU A 404 5.57 -14.95 11.56
CA LEU A 404 5.40 -15.31 12.97
C LEU A 404 5.71 -14.11 13.87
N GLN A 405 5.13 -14.07 15.06
CA GLN A 405 5.53 -13.12 16.10
C GLN A 405 6.97 -13.40 16.54
N ASP A 406 7.79 -12.36 16.72
CA ASP A 406 9.12 -12.52 17.31
C ASP A 406 8.99 -12.73 18.82
N GLN A 407 9.58 -13.82 19.30
CA GLN A 407 9.63 -14.16 20.73
C GLN A 407 10.81 -13.47 21.44
N LYS A 408 11.68 -12.80 20.69
CA LYS A 408 12.80 -12.04 21.25
C LYS A 408 12.30 -10.73 21.88
N PRO A 409 12.53 -10.48 23.18
CA PRO A 409 12.25 -9.17 23.76
C PRO A 409 13.20 -8.13 23.15
N LEU A 410 12.65 -6.99 22.74
CA LEU A 410 13.40 -5.88 22.16
C LEU A 410 14.27 -5.22 23.25
N LEU A 411 15.60 -5.34 23.14
CA LEU A 411 16.50 -4.92 24.21
C LEU A 411 16.78 -3.42 24.20
N ALA A 412 17.04 -2.84 25.37
CA ALA A 412 17.42 -1.44 25.53
C ALA A 412 18.72 -1.13 24.75
N SER A 413 19.66 -2.08 24.72
CA SER A 413 20.91 -1.99 23.95
C SER A 413 20.66 -1.88 22.44
N GLU A 414 19.72 -2.64 21.90
CA GLU A 414 19.37 -2.63 20.47
C GLU A 414 18.70 -1.32 20.06
N MET A 415 17.81 -0.79 20.91
CA MET A 415 17.23 0.54 20.70
C MET A 415 18.30 1.64 20.73
N VAL A 416 19.30 1.53 21.62
CA VAL A 416 20.45 2.47 21.67
C VAL A 416 21.38 2.35 20.45
N GLU A 417 21.50 1.15 19.86
CA GLU A 417 22.21 0.92 18.60
C GLU A 417 21.47 1.53 17.40
N LEU A 418 20.13 1.42 17.35
CA LEU A 418 19.28 1.93 16.27
C LEU A 418 19.25 3.47 16.23
N PHE A 419 18.99 4.14 17.35
CA PHE A 419 18.78 5.60 17.38
C PHE A 419 20.06 6.40 17.68
N LYS A 420 21.10 6.20 16.85
CA LYS A 420 22.37 6.95 16.93
C LYS A 420 22.21 8.41 16.48
N THR A 421 22.50 9.36 17.37
CA THR A 421 22.40 10.81 17.12
C THR A 421 23.56 11.33 16.28
N GLY A 422 23.45 11.17 14.95
CA GLY A 422 24.50 11.52 13.97
C GLY A 422 24.90 13.01 13.86
N ARG A 423 24.24 13.91 14.60
CA ARG A 423 24.69 15.30 14.82
C ARG A 423 24.48 15.68 16.27
N VAL A 424 25.53 16.23 16.89
CA VAL A 424 25.56 16.75 18.26
C VAL A 424 26.34 18.07 18.27
N SER A 425 26.07 18.94 19.24
CA SER A 425 26.77 20.22 19.38
C SER A 425 28.25 20.03 19.69
N GLY A 426 29.07 21.00 19.30
CA GLY A 426 30.52 20.99 19.56
C GLY A 426 30.88 20.86 21.05
N PRO A 427 32.05 20.29 21.39
CA PRO A 427 32.54 20.20 22.77
C PRO A 427 32.48 21.55 23.53
N GLY A 428 32.26 21.49 24.84
CA GLY A 428 32.12 22.67 25.71
C GLY A 428 30.77 23.39 25.64
N SER A 429 30.01 23.27 24.54
CA SER A 429 28.71 23.94 24.39
C SER A 429 27.69 23.55 25.47
N ASN A 430 26.92 24.54 25.95
CA ASN A 430 25.78 24.30 26.84
C ASN A 430 24.74 23.37 26.20
N ARG A 431 24.54 23.45 24.88
CA ARG A 431 23.68 22.51 24.14
C ARG A 431 24.22 21.09 24.21
N ARG A 432 25.53 20.90 24.03
CA ARG A 432 26.19 19.58 24.12
C ARG A 432 26.03 18.94 25.51
N ARG A 433 26.06 19.75 26.58
CA ARG A 433 25.78 19.29 27.96
C ARG A 433 24.32 18.87 28.15
N MET A 434 23.36 19.57 27.55
CA MET A 434 21.94 19.17 27.60
C MET A 434 21.67 17.92 26.74
N GLU A 435 22.18 17.87 25.51
CA GLU A 435 22.08 16.71 24.61
C GLU A 435 22.59 15.43 25.28
N ALA A 436 23.77 15.48 25.91
CA ALA A 436 24.35 14.34 26.61
C ALA A 436 23.47 13.87 27.78
N ARG A 437 22.86 14.82 28.52
CA ARG A 437 21.92 14.50 29.62
C ARG A 437 20.62 13.89 29.11
N THR A 438 20.04 14.41 28.02
CA THR A 438 18.84 13.85 27.39
C THR A 438 19.09 12.43 26.85
N ILE A 439 20.25 12.18 26.23
CA ILE A 439 20.65 10.84 25.77
C ILE A 439 20.85 9.90 26.97
N GLY A 440 21.38 10.40 28.10
CA GLY A 440 21.44 9.67 29.37
C GLY A 440 20.04 9.26 29.85
N TYR A 441 19.16 10.22 30.11
CA TYR A 441 17.79 9.95 30.58
C TYR A 441 16.99 9.03 29.65
N TRP A 442 17.19 9.10 28.34
CA TRP A 442 16.55 8.18 27.38
C TRP A 442 17.08 6.74 27.51
N ARG A 443 18.39 6.56 27.74
CA ARG A 443 18.99 5.24 28.04
C ARG A 443 18.52 4.70 29.38
N ASP A 444 18.52 5.54 30.41
CA ASP A 444 18.05 5.20 31.75
C ASP A 444 16.56 4.81 31.73
N TRP A 445 15.76 5.46 30.87
CA TRP A 445 14.36 5.11 30.65
C TRP A 445 14.19 3.79 29.90
N LEU A 446 14.97 3.52 28.84
CA LEU A 446 14.93 2.23 28.15
C LEU A 446 15.28 1.06 29.09
N LEU A 447 16.33 1.21 29.91
CA LEU A 447 16.72 0.21 30.92
C LEU A 447 15.62 0.03 32.00
N GLN A 448 14.89 1.09 32.36
CA GLN A 448 13.75 1.00 33.27
C GLN A 448 12.51 0.33 32.66
N VAL A 449 12.32 0.41 31.34
CA VAL A 449 11.25 -0.31 30.64
C VAL A 449 11.62 -1.79 30.50
N GLU A 450 12.85 -2.08 30.08
CA GLU A 450 13.40 -3.45 29.96
C GLU A 450 13.42 -4.19 31.30
N GLY A 451 13.89 -3.53 32.37
CA GLY A 451 13.95 -4.11 33.71
C GLY A 451 12.60 -4.24 34.42
N LYS A 452 11.53 -3.63 33.90
CA LYS A 452 10.17 -3.75 34.44
C LYS A 452 9.33 -4.69 33.60
N LYS A 453 9.21 -5.94 34.06
CA LYS A 453 7.93 -6.63 33.95
C LYS A 453 6.89 -5.76 34.66
N LEU A 454 6.05 -5.09 33.88
CA LEU A 454 4.89 -4.37 34.41
C LEU A 454 4.03 -5.38 35.19
N PRO A 455 3.56 -5.05 36.41
CA PRO A 455 2.51 -5.84 37.03
C PRO A 455 1.24 -5.74 36.18
N ASN A 456 0.57 -6.87 36.00
CA ASN A 456 -0.71 -6.99 35.27
C ASN A 456 -1.83 -6.21 35.96
#